data_AF-A0A3D3BZ88-F1
#
_entry.id   AF-A0A3D3BZ88-F1
#
_cell.length_a   1.000
_cell.length_b   1.000
_cell.length_c   1.000
_cell.angle_alpha   90.00
_cell.angle_beta   90.00
_cell.angle_gamma   90.00
#
_symmetry.space_group_name_H-M   'P 1'
#
loop_
_entity.id
_entity.type
_entity.pdbx_description
1 polymer ?
#
loop_
_entity_poly.entity_id
_entity_poly.type
_entity_poly.pdbx_seq_one_letter_code
_entity_poly.pdbx_strand_id
1 'polypeptide(L)'
;MRRDALSIVRENLLNPTKREKVPYVTSQLSKQKGPVISTTDYMKLYSDQIREFVPDSFRVLGTDGFGRSDSREQLRHFFEVDAKFVVLAALSELKDLELVTGKQITAYMKANGIDQSKADPVTQ
;
A
#
# COMPACT_ATOMS: atom_id res chain seq x y z
N MET A 1 8.51 8.16 -10.54
CA MET A 1 7.11 7.75 -10.83
C MET A 1 6.14 8.92 -10.70
N ARG A 2 5.94 9.55 -9.53
CA ARG A 2 4.99 10.68 -9.40
C ARG A 2 5.21 11.85 -10.36
N ARG A 3 6.45 12.33 -10.48
CA ARG A 3 6.78 13.48 -11.36
C ARG A 3 6.40 13.22 -12.82
N ASP A 4 6.66 12.01 -13.31
CA ASP A 4 6.27 11.54 -14.65
C ASP A 4 4.75 11.60 -14.82
N ALA A 5 4.03 10.98 -13.88
CA ALA A 5 2.57 10.93 -13.93
C ALA A 5 1.92 12.33 -13.90
N LEU A 6 2.39 13.23 -13.04
CA LEU A 6 1.92 14.62 -13.00
C LEU A 6 2.20 15.38 -14.31
N SER A 7 3.38 15.16 -14.90
CA SER A 7 3.72 15.77 -16.19
C SER A 7 2.77 15.31 -17.29
N ILE A 8 2.45 14.02 -17.31
CA ILE A 8 1.53 13.43 -18.30
C ILE A 8 0.10 13.91 -18.08
N VAL A 9 -0.40 13.94 -16.84
CA VAL A 9 -1.73 14.48 -16.53
C VAL A 9 -1.84 15.93 -16.94
N ARG A 10 -0.83 16.75 -16.63
CA ARG A 10 -0.78 18.15 -17.07
C ARG A 10 -0.78 18.26 -18.60
N GLU A 11 -0.02 17.42 -19.30
CA GLU A 11 0.00 17.44 -20.76
C GLU A 11 -1.38 17.07 -21.35
N ASN A 12 -2.01 16.01 -20.86
CA ASN A 12 -3.33 15.58 -21.31
C ASN A 12 -4.38 16.68 -21.06
N LEU A 13 -4.36 17.29 -19.87
CA LEU A 13 -5.25 18.41 -19.50
C LEU A 13 -5.13 19.59 -20.48
N LEU A 14 -3.90 19.93 -20.88
CA LEU A 14 -3.62 21.04 -21.80
C LEU A 14 -3.87 20.68 -23.28
N ASN A 15 -4.12 19.40 -23.60
CA ASN A 15 -4.28 18.94 -24.98
C ASN A 15 -5.50 17.99 -25.13
N PRO A 16 -6.74 18.44 -24.84
CA PRO A 16 -7.92 17.57 -24.78
C PRO A 16 -8.30 16.91 -26.11
N THR A 17 -7.82 17.41 -27.25
CA THR A 17 -8.08 16.84 -28.58
C THR A 17 -7.02 15.84 -29.04
N LYS A 18 -5.90 15.72 -28.31
CA LYS A 18 -4.84 14.75 -28.64
C LYS A 18 -5.13 13.41 -27.96
N ARG A 19 -4.53 12.35 -28.48
CA ARG A 19 -4.55 11.03 -27.83
C ARG A 19 -3.91 11.14 -26.45
N GLU A 20 -4.64 10.72 -25.43
CA GLU A 20 -4.16 10.70 -24.05
C GLU A 20 -2.91 9.83 -23.90
N LYS A 21 -1.92 10.35 -23.21
CA LYS A 21 -0.75 9.60 -22.76
C LYS A 21 -1.05 8.93 -21.42
N VAL A 22 -0.46 7.76 -21.21
CA VAL A 22 -0.64 6.97 -19.98
C VAL A 22 0.64 7.07 -19.14
N PRO A 23 0.55 7.44 -17.85
CA PRO A 23 1.69 7.42 -16.94
C PRO A 23 2.40 6.07 -16.90
N TYR A 24 3.72 6.07 -16.71
CA TYR A 24 4.50 4.84 -16.69
C TYR A 24 3.99 3.86 -15.62
N VAL A 25 3.74 4.36 -14.41
CA VAL A 25 3.24 3.54 -13.29
C VAL A 25 1.90 2.88 -13.62
N THR A 26 0.97 3.63 -14.22
CA THR A 26 -0.33 3.09 -14.68
C THR A 26 -0.10 2.01 -15.73
N SER A 27 0.75 2.26 -16.73
CA SER A 27 1.05 1.28 -17.78
C SER A 27 1.64 -0.04 -17.26
N GLN A 28 2.41 0.00 -16.17
CA GLN A 28 2.98 -1.21 -15.58
C GLN A 28 1.95 -1.97 -14.75
N LEU A 29 1.15 -1.27 -13.95
CA LEU A 29 0.20 -1.88 -13.03
C LEU A 29 -1.07 -2.38 -13.75
N SER A 30 -1.48 -1.75 -14.85
CA SER A 30 -2.63 -2.20 -15.67
C SER A 30 -2.42 -3.57 -16.34
N LYS A 31 -1.21 -4.14 -16.27
CA LYS A 31 -0.92 -5.48 -16.80
C LYS A 31 -1.47 -6.61 -15.92
N GLN A 32 -1.78 -6.31 -14.66
CA GLN A 32 -2.30 -7.25 -13.69
C GLN A 32 -3.65 -6.76 -13.16
N LYS A 33 -4.47 -7.66 -12.63
CA LYS A 33 -5.73 -7.32 -11.97
C LYS A 33 -5.64 -7.64 -10.48
N GLY A 34 -6.28 -6.82 -9.67
CA GLY A 34 -6.37 -7.02 -8.23
C GLY A 34 -5.61 -5.95 -7.44
N PRO A 35 -5.76 -5.99 -6.11
CA PRO A 35 -5.25 -4.97 -5.22
C PRO A 35 -3.74 -4.86 -5.25
N VAL A 36 -3.24 -3.63 -5.21
CA VAL A 36 -1.82 -3.32 -5.15
C VAL A 36 -1.43 -2.96 -3.72
N ILE A 37 -0.48 -3.71 -3.16
CA ILE A 37 0.07 -3.45 -1.83
C ILE A 37 1.46 -2.85 -1.98
N SER A 38 1.69 -1.67 -1.40
CA SER A 38 3.00 -1.02 -1.34
C SER A 38 3.51 -0.96 0.09
N THR A 39 4.78 -1.28 0.28
CA THR A 39 5.42 -1.29 1.60
C THR A 39 6.80 -0.67 1.48
N THR A 40 7.11 0.28 2.35
CA THR A 40 8.40 0.98 2.35
C THR A 40 8.90 1.20 3.77
N ASP A 41 10.22 1.37 3.93
CA ASP A 41 10.84 1.79 5.19
C ASP A 41 10.70 3.33 5.43
N TYR A 42 9.80 4.00 4.71
CA TYR A 42 9.40 5.40 4.91
C TYR A 42 7.94 5.48 5.35
N MET A 43 7.54 6.66 5.84
CA MET A 43 6.14 7.01 6.11
C MET A 43 5.23 6.70 4.91
N LYS A 44 3.97 6.32 5.18
CA LYS A 44 3.00 5.93 4.13
C LYS A 44 2.89 6.96 3.01
N LEU A 45 2.99 8.25 3.33
CA LEU A 45 2.93 9.35 2.37
C LEU A 45 3.91 9.19 1.19
N TYR A 46 5.08 8.56 1.43
CA TYR A 46 6.06 8.33 0.39
C TYR A 46 5.52 7.48 -0.76
N SER A 47 4.84 6.37 -0.48
CA SER A 47 4.20 5.57 -1.53
C SER A 47 2.85 6.15 -1.94
N ASP A 48 2.11 6.77 -1.02
CA ASP A 48 0.79 7.33 -1.27
C ASP A 48 0.79 8.41 -2.37
N GLN A 49 1.93 9.05 -2.57
CA GLN A 49 2.16 10.08 -3.58
C GLN A 49 1.80 9.67 -5.04
N ILE A 50 1.68 8.36 -5.34
CA ILE A 50 1.29 7.84 -6.66
C ILE A 50 -0.13 7.27 -6.72
N ARG A 51 -0.91 7.34 -5.62
CA ARG A 51 -2.24 6.70 -5.50
C ARG A 51 -3.18 7.00 -6.66
N GLU A 52 -3.24 8.26 -7.11
CA GLU A 52 -4.07 8.72 -8.24
C GLU A 52 -3.79 7.95 -9.55
N PHE A 53 -2.59 7.40 -9.71
CA PHE A 53 -2.14 6.78 -10.95
C PHE A 53 -2.16 5.24 -10.89
N VAL A 54 -2.62 4.66 -9.78
CA VAL A 54 -2.77 3.20 -9.63
C VAL A 54 -4.17 2.81 -10.14
N PRO A 55 -4.28 1.85 -11.09
CA PRO A 55 -5.56 1.54 -11.74
C PRO A 55 -6.54 0.74 -10.87
N ASP A 56 -6.06 0.10 -9.81
CA ASP A 56 -6.85 -0.70 -8.87
C ASP A 56 -6.69 -0.13 -7.45
N SER A 57 -7.32 -0.76 -6.46
CA SER A 57 -7.12 -0.47 -5.04
C SER A 57 -5.64 -0.45 -4.67
N PHE A 58 -5.28 0.49 -3.79
CA PHE A 58 -3.90 0.74 -3.39
C PHE A 58 -3.77 0.86 -1.88
N ARG A 59 -3.22 -0.17 -1.24
CA ARG A 59 -2.94 -0.17 0.20
C ARG A 59 -1.47 0.12 0.44
N VAL A 60 -1.20 1.04 1.36
CA VAL A 60 0.17 1.47 1.68
C VAL A 60 0.50 1.14 3.13
N LEU A 61 1.63 0.47 3.32
CA LEU A 61 2.28 0.23 4.60
C LEU A 61 3.55 1.07 4.66
N GLY A 62 3.82 1.65 5.83
CA GLY A 62 4.92 2.58 6.02
C GLY A 62 5.21 2.82 7.49
N THR A 63 6.40 3.33 7.75
CA THR A 63 7.00 3.50 9.08
C THR A 63 6.65 4.85 9.71
N ASP A 64 5.35 5.20 9.72
CA ASP A 64 4.88 6.40 10.42
C ASP A 64 5.09 6.27 11.93
N GLY A 65 5.48 7.35 12.59
CA GLY A 65 5.78 7.38 14.03
C GLY A 65 7.25 7.64 14.35
N PHE A 66 7.57 7.70 15.64
CA PHE A 66 8.95 7.93 16.08
C PHE A 66 9.80 6.66 16.02
N GLY A 67 11.07 6.84 15.66
CA GLY A 67 12.06 5.77 15.72
C GLY A 67 12.31 5.31 17.15
N ARG A 68 12.61 4.02 17.30
CA ARG A 68 13.00 3.39 18.57
C ARG A 68 14.22 2.49 18.36
N SER A 69 14.94 2.18 19.43
CA SER A 69 16.05 1.22 19.39
C SER A 69 15.53 -0.20 19.59
N ASP A 70 15.66 -1.04 18.56
CA ASP A 70 15.40 -2.47 18.62
C ASP A 70 16.07 -3.17 17.42
N SER A 71 15.97 -4.49 17.34
CA SER A 71 16.35 -5.27 16.16
C SER A 71 15.48 -4.93 14.94
N ARG A 72 16.02 -5.14 13.74
CA ARG A 72 15.29 -4.89 12.47
C ARG A 72 13.97 -5.66 12.38
N GLU A 73 13.95 -6.90 12.88
CA GLU A 73 12.76 -7.74 12.88
C GLU A 73 11.65 -7.13 13.73
N GLN A 74 11.98 -6.77 14.98
CA GLN A 74 11.03 -6.16 15.91
C GLN A 74 10.56 -4.80 15.42
N LEU A 75 11.45 -3.98 14.85
CA LEU A 75 11.06 -2.69 14.27
C LEU A 75 10.10 -2.83 13.09
N ARG A 76 10.34 -3.78 12.17
CA ARG A 76 9.45 -3.99 11.03
C ARG A 76 8.09 -4.53 11.44
N HIS A 77 8.06 -5.40 12.45
CA HIS A 77 6.81 -5.86 13.04
C HIS A 77 6.07 -4.72 13.75
N PHE A 78 6.81 -3.91 14.52
CA PHE A 78 6.27 -2.76 15.21
C PHE A 78 5.66 -1.73 14.24
N PHE A 79 6.38 -1.35 13.18
CA PHE A 79 5.90 -0.41 12.16
C PHE A 79 4.95 -1.02 11.14
N GLU A 80 4.61 -2.31 11.28
CA GLU A 80 3.61 -2.97 10.43
C GLU A 80 4.03 -3.06 8.95
N VAL A 81 5.33 -3.24 8.71
CA VAL A 81 5.94 -3.30 7.36
C VAL A 81 6.63 -4.65 7.07
N ASP A 82 6.50 -5.62 7.97
CA ASP A 82 7.00 -6.98 7.72
C ASP A 82 6.09 -7.78 6.76
N ALA A 83 6.54 -8.97 6.36
CA ALA A 83 5.79 -9.83 5.45
C ALA A 83 4.40 -10.24 5.99
N LYS A 84 4.22 -10.31 7.31
CA LYS A 84 2.94 -10.69 7.92
C LYS A 84 1.90 -9.59 7.71
N PHE A 85 2.31 -8.34 7.88
CA PHE A 85 1.45 -7.20 7.62
C PHE A 85 1.17 -6.99 6.12
N VAL A 86 2.13 -7.31 5.23
CA VAL A 86 1.87 -7.33 3.77
C VAL A 86 0.77 -8.32 3.41
N VAL A 87 0.82 -9.54 3.96
CA VAL A 87 -0.23 -10.55 3.72
C VAL A 87 -1.55 -10.12 4.35
N LEU A 88 -1.54 -9.58 5.57
CA LEU A 88 -2.76 -9.07 6.21
C LEU A 88 -3.42 -7.95 5.37
N ALA A 89 -2.62 -7.03 4.83
CA ALA A 89 -3.06 -5.98 3.94
C ALA A 89 -3.71 -6.56 2.66
N ALA A 90 -3.06 -7.53 2.03
CA ALA A 90 -3.61 -8.21 0.84
C ALA A 90 -4.92 -8.94 1.15
N LEU A 91 -4.98 -9.70 2.24
CA LEU A 91 -6.21 -10.42 2.64
C LEU A 91 -7.36 -9.47 2.94
N SER A 92 -7.06 -8.28 3.49
CA SER A 92 -8.07 -7.26 3.77
C SER A 92 -8.67 -6.70 2.47
N GLU A 93 -7.84 -6.38 1.48
CA GLU A 93 -8.33 -5.94 0.15
C GLU A 93 -9.11 -7.04 -0.57
N LEU A 94 -8.66 -8.30 -0.47
CA LEU A 94 -9.38 -9.44 -1.06
C LEU A 94 -10.73 -9.71 -0.38
N LYS A 95 -10.89 -9.35 0.89
CA LYS A 95 -12.18 -9.41 1.59
C LYS A 95 -13.16 -8.39 1.03
N ASP A 96 -12.69 -7.19 0.69
CA ASP A 96 -13.54 -6.15 0.09
C ASP A 96 -14.01 -6.56 -1.33
N LEU A 97 -13.29 -7.48 -1.97
CA LEU A 97 -13.69 -8.16 -3.21
C LEU A 97 -14.51 -9.44 -2.97
N GLU A 98 -14.91 -9.74 -1.74
CA GLU A 98 -15.65 -10.94 -1.34
C GLU A 98 -14.94 -12.27 -1.63
N LEU A 99 -13.62 -12.25 -1.89
CA LEU A 99 -12.81 -13.44 -2.18
C LEU A 99 -12.28 -14.13 -0.92
N VAL A 100 -12.24 -13.41 0.20
CA VAL A 100 -11.78 -13.89 1.50
C VAL A 100 -12.76 -13.46 2.58
N THR A 101 -12.99 -14.30 3.58
CA THR A 101 -13.87 -14.00 4.71
C THR A 101 -13.09 -13.38 5.88
N GLY A 102 -13.77 -12.58 6.70
CA GLY A 102 -13.16 -12.04 7.94
C GLY A 102 -12.63 -13.15 8.88
N LYS A 103 -13.26 -14.32 8.90
CA LYS A 103 -12.80 -15.47 9.69
C LYS A 103 -11.42 -15.97 9.25
N GLN A 104 -11.16 -16.02 7.94
CA GLN A 104 -9.85 -16.41 7.40
C GLN A 104 -8.77 -15.40 7.78
N ILE A 105 -9.09 -14.10 7.76
CA ILE A 105 -8.18 -13.04 8.19
C ILE A 105 -7.84 -13.19 9.69
N THR A 106 -8.86 -13.35 10.54
CA THR A 106 -8.63 -13.53 11.98
C THR A 106 -7.83 -14.79 12.29
N ALA A 107 -8.06 -15.88 11.55
CA ALA A 107 -7.26 -17.11 11.67
C ALA A 107 -5.80 -16.86 11.28
N TYR A 108 -5.55 -16.13 10.18
CA TYR A 108 -4.20 -15.73 9.76
C TYR A 108 -3.49 -14.88 10.83
N MET A 109 -4.17 -13.86 11.37
CA MET A 109 -3.61 -12.99 12.41
C MET A 109 -3.19 -13.78 13.65
N LYS A 110 -4.07 -14.68 14.13
CA LYS A 110 -3.78 -15.54 15.29
C LYS A 110 -2.60 -16.47 15.02
N ALA A 111 -2.56 -17.10 13.84
CA ALA A 111 -1.48 -18.01 13.48
C ALA A 111 -0.11 -17.33 13.32
N ASN A 112 -0.08 -16.03 13.01
CA ASN A 112 1.14 -15.27 12.74
C ASN A 112 1.55 -14.31 13.87
N GLY A 113 0.79 -14.30 14.98
CA GLY A 113 1.09 -13.47 16.15
C GLY A 113 0.84 -11.98 15.92
N ILE A 114 -0.15 -11.61 15.10
CA ILE A 114 -0.57 -10.22 14.94
C ILE A 114 -1.61 -9.90 16.01
N ASP A 115 -1.26 -9.02 16.94
CA ASP A 115 -2.16 -8.57 18.00
C ASP A 115 -3.19 -7.55 17.48
N GLN A 116 -4.47 -7.78 17.81
CA GLN A 116 -5.58 -6.88 17.47
C GLN A 116 -5.62 -5.66 18.39
N SER A 117 -5.04 -5.74 19.59
CA SER A 117 -4.91 -4.62 20.53
C SER A 117 -3.60 -3.86 20.41
N LYS A 118 -2.80 -4.15 19.38
CA LYS A 118 -1.55 -3.43 19.11
C LYS A 118 -1.83 -1.93 18.98
N ALA A 119 -1.05 -1.10 19.67
CA ALA A 119 -1.21 0.34 19.56
C ALA A 119 -0.61 0.89 18.26
N ASP A 120 -1.17 2.01 17.80
CA ASP A 120 -0.76 2.71 16.59
C ASP A 120 0.69 3.24 16.74
N PRO A 121 1.60 2.90 15.81
CA PRO A 121 2.96 3.40 15.81
C PRO A 121 3.14 4.92 15.90
N VAL A 122 2.13 5.70 15.48
CA VAL A 122 2.14 7.17 15.52
C VAL A 122 1.85 7.72 16.92
N THR A 123 1.17 6.93 17.76
CA THR A 123 0.68 7.37 19.09
C THR A 123 1.54 6.87 20.26
N GLN A 124 2.53 6.02 20.00
CA GLN A 124 3.46 5.49 21.00
C GLN A 124 4.76 6.28 21.10
#